data_AF-A0A4C1VZN6-F1
#
_entry.id   AF-A0A4C1VZN6-F1
#
_cell.length_a   1.000
_cell.length_b   1.000
_cell.length_c   1.000
_cell.angle_alpha   90.00
_cell.angle_beta   90.00
_cell.angle_gamma   90.00
#
_symmetry.space_group_name_H-M   'P 1'
#
loop_
_entity.id
_entity.type
_entity.pdbx_description
1 polymer ?
#
loop_
_entity_poly.entity_id
_entity_poly.type
_entity_poly.pdbx_seq_one_letter_code
_entity_poly.pdbx_strand_id
1 'polypeptide(L)'
;MKENIGRREFSQFSNLSQVKCLDEDIQTYVQNLIALQDDFKFRFEDILSLEIPPWIINPFDETEVGNVILQEELLELSIYKELKVAFKRGYPKFYLQAEIPEKYPGFWEFVQKFLIAFPFSYLGEKNFSAVINLLTKKGAN
;
A
#
# COMPACT_ATOMS: atom_id res chain seq x y z
N MET A 1 16.47 -9.34 5.25
CA MET A 1 17.15 -8.73 4.08
C MET A 1 18.41 -7.98 4.49
N LYS A 2 18.33 -6.81 5.15
CA LYS A 2 19.51 -6.02 5.55
C LYS A 2 20.51 -6.79 6.43
N GLU A 3 20.02 -7.56 7.39
CA GLU A 3 20.83 -8.42 8.27
C GLU A 3 21.62 -9.47 7.47
N ASN A 4 20.96 -10.17 6.55
CA ASN A 4 21.58 -11.21 5.72
C ASN A 4 22.68 -10.61 4.83
N ILE A 5 22.45 -9.43 4.26
CA ILE A 5 23.45 -8.72 3.43
C ILE A 5 24.66 -8.29 4.27
N GLY A 6 24.42 -7.78 5.49
CA GLY A 6 25.48 -7.44 6.44
C GLY A 6 26.33 -8.64 6.87
N ARG A 7 25.75 -9.86 6.86
CA ARG A 7 26.43 -11.13 7.18
C ARG A 7 27.05 -11.83 5.96
N ARG A 8 27.04 -11.21 4.77
CA ARG A 8 27.47 -11.81 3.49
C ARG A 8 26.66 -13.04 3.06
N GLU A 9 25.43 -13.18 3.55
CA GLU A 9 24.51 -14.25 3.17
C GLU A 9 23.80 -13.89 1.85
N PHE A 10 24.53 -14.01 0.73
CA PHE A 10 24.06 -13.61 -0.60
C PHE A 10 23.31 -14.68 -1.39
N SER A 11 23.01 -15.84 -0.79
CA SER A 11 22.32 -16.95 -1.47
C SER A 11 20.96 -16.55 -2.05
N GLN A 12 20.33 -15.52 -1.48
CA GLN A 12 19.05 -14.96 -1.92
C GLN A 12 19.20 -13.80 -2.92
N PHE A 13 20.43 -13.32 -3.19
CA PHE A 13 20.72 -12.14 -4.02
C PHE A 13 21.73 -12.50 -5.11
N SER A 14 21.23 -13.07 -6.21
CA SER A 14 22.02 -13.55 -7.36
C SER A 14 22.96 -12.49 -7.97
N ASN A 15 22.62 -11.20 -7.87
CA ASN A 15 23.49 -10.13 -8.33
C ASN A 15 24.63 -9.83 -7.34
N LEU A 16 24.38 -9.94 -6.03
CA LEU A 16 25.39 -9.68 -5.00
C LEU A 16 26.36 -10.85 -4.83
N SER A 17 25.92 -12.08 -5.12
CA SER A 17 26.79 -13.26 -5.08
C SER A 17 27.84 -13.28 -6.20
N GLN A 18 27.65 -12.49 -7.26
CA GLN A 18 28.56 -12.41 -8.41
C GLN A 18 29.58 -11.26 -8.31
N VAL A 19 29.40 -10.34 -7.37
CA VAL A 19 30.24 -9.14 -7.24
C VAL A 19 31.19 -9.30 -6.05
N LYS A 20 32.46 -8.96 -6.26
CA LYS A 20 33.44 -8.92 -5.18
C LYS A 20 33.22 -7.63 -4.37
N CYS A 21 32.48 -7.71 -3.28
CA CYS A 21 32.22 -6.58 -2.39
C CYS A 21 33.23 -6.52 -1.23
N LEU A 22 33.79 -5.34 -0.98
CA LEU A 22 34.55 -5.05 0.23
C LEU A 22 33.58 -4.92 1.41
N ASP A 23 34.07 -5.17 2.64
CA ASP A 23 33.23 -5.03 3.83
C ASP A 23 32.72 -3.59 4.01
N GLU A 24 33.53 -2.59 3.67
CA GLU A 24 33.16 -1.17 3.69
C GLU A 24 32.01 -0.84 2.73
N ASP A 25 32.01 -1.44 1.54
CA ASP A 25 30.94 -1.29 0.55
C ASP A 25 29.64 -1.91 1.06
N ILE A 26 29.73 -3.10 1.68
CA ILE A 26 28.57 -3.81 2.25
C ILE A 26 27.97 -2.99 3.40
N GLN A 27 28.82 -2.46 4.28
CA GLN A 27 28.37 -1.62 5.39
C GLN A 27 27.68 -0.36 4.88
N THR A 28 28.28 0.34 3.91
CA THR A 28 27.70 1.53 3.28
C THR A 28 26.35 1.19 2.62
N TYR A 29 26.26 0.06 1.93
CA TYR A 29 25.02 -0.40 1.32
C TYR A 29 23.93 -0.69 2.36
N VAL A 30 24.28 -1.36 3.46
CA VAL A 30 23.33 -1.63 4.57
C VAL A 30 22.87 -0.32 5.22
N GLN A 31 23.76 0.64 5.45
CA GLN A 31 23.41 1.97 5.97
C GLN A 31 22.43 2.70 5.04
N ASN A 32 22.69 2.66 3.73
CA ASN A 32 21.78 3.25 2.73
C ASN A 32 20.40 2.58 2.75
N LEU A 33 20.34 1.25 2.90
CA LEU A 33 19.07 0.54 3.04
C LEU A 33 18.30 0.91 4.32
N ILE A 34 19.01 1.16 5.43
CA ILE A 34 18.39 1.64 6.67
C ILE A 34 17.84 3.05 6.48
N ALA A 35 18.65 3.97 5.95
CA ALA A 35 18.22 5.34 5.68
C ALA A 35 17.03 5.38 4.71
N LEU A 36 17.03 4.53 3.67
CA LEU A 36 15.90 4.38 2.76
C LEU A 36 14.67 3.86 3.48
N GLN A 37 14.81 2.83 4.32
CA GLN A 37 13.70 2.29 5.11
C GLN A 37 13.08 3.35 6.01
N ASP A 38 13.90 4.17 6.68
CA ASP A 38 13.43 5.21 7.58
C ASP A 38 12.78 6.38 6.81
N ASP A 39 13.35 6.78 5.67
CA ASP A 39 12.75 7.76 4.75
C ASP A 39 11.39 7.27 4.23
N PHE A 40 11.27 5.99 3.88
CA PHE A 40 9.97 5.39 3.52
C PHE A 40 8.99 5.46 4.69
N LYS A 41 9.37 4.99 5.88
CA LYS A 41 8.46 5.03 7.04
C LYS A 41 7.97 6.44 7.33
N PHE A 42 8.85 7.44 7.27
CA PHE A 42 8.49 8.84 7.48
C PHE A 42 7.57 9.37 6.38
N ARG A 43 7.88 9.07 5.11
CA ARG A 43 7.11 9.55 3.96
C ARG A 43 5.73 8.93 3.80
N PHE A 44 5.55 7.74 4.36
CA PHE A 44 4.32 6.95 4.27
C PHE A 44 3.68 6.75 5.65
N GLU A 45 4.05 7.58 6.64
CA GLU A 45 3.52 7.47 8.01
C GLU A 45 1.99 7.59 8.01
N ASP A 46 1.44 8.46 7.18
CA ASP A 46 0.01 8.65 6.96
C ASP A 46 -0.71 7.37 6.50
N ILE A 47 -0.11 6.63 5.57
CA ILE A 47 -0.63 5.34 5.08
C ILE A 47 -0.41 4.23 6.11
N LEU A 48 0.75 4.22 6.78
CA LEU A 48 1.10 3.21 7.80
C LEU A 48 0.24 3.36 9.08
N SER A 49 -0.19 4.57 9.39
CA SER A 49 -1.07 4.88 10.53
C SER A 49 -2.55 4.92 10.17
N LEU A 50 -2.90 4.65 8.91
CA LEU A 50 -4.29 4.69 8.44
C LEU A 50 -5.11 3.57 9.10
N GLU A 51 -6.06 3.95 9.94
CA GLU A 51 -7.04 3.03 10.49
C GLU A 51 -8.15 2.78 9.46
N ILE A 52 -8.20 1.56 8.92
CA ILE A 52 -9.22 1.16 7.96
C ILE A 52 -10.46 0.71 8.75
N PRO A 53 -11.63 1.34 8.58
CA PRO A 53 -12.85 0.92 9.24
C PRO A 53 -13.22 -0.53 8.89
N PRO A 54 -13.74 -1.33 9.85
CA PRO A 54 -14.11 -2.73 9.61
C PRO A 54 -15.07 -2.92 8.43
N TRP A 55 -16.03 -2.01 8.27
CA TRP A 55 -17.01 -2.03 7.18
C TRP A 55 -16.41 -1.73 5.79
N ILE A 56 -15.18 -1.19 5.70
CA ILE A 56 -14.46 -1.11 4.43
C ILE A 56 -13.81 -2.45 4.10
N ILE A 57 -13.32 -3.17 5.12
CA ILE A 57 -12.73 -4.50 4.94
C ILE A 57 -13.82 -5.51 4.59
N ASN A 58 -14.96 -5.43 5.29
CA ASN A 58 -16.13 -6.27 5.05
C ASN A 58 -17.43 -5.45 5.26
N PRO A 59 -18.06 -4.95 4.18
CA PRO A 59 -19.24 -4.09 4.28
C PRO A 59 -20.51 -4.87 4.64
N PHE A 60 -20.43 -6.20 4.78
CA PHE A 60 -21.55 -7.07 5.12
C PHE A 60 -21.64 -7.40 6.61
N ASP A 61 -20.63 -7.03 7.40
CA ASP A 61 -20.65 -7.23 8.84
C ASP A 61 -21.42 -6.10 9.52
N GLU A 62 -22.16 -6.43 10.57
CA GLU A 62 -22.87 -5.44 11.37
C GLU A 62 -21.87 -4.49 12.01
N THR A 63 -21.88 -3.23 11.56
CA THR A 63 -21.03 -2.18 12.11
C THR A 63 -21.87 -0.93 12.34
N GLU A 64 -21.73 -0.34 13.53
CA GLU A 64 -22.36 0.93 13.85
C GLU A 64 -21.53 2.08 13.25
N VAL A 65 -22.19 2.93 12.46
CA VAL A 65 -21.55 4.06 11.79
C VAL A 65 -22.35 5.31 12.13
N GLY A 66 -21.67 6.36 12.61
CA GLY A 66 -22.34 7.60 13.05
C GLY A 66 -22.98 8.41 11.93
N ASN A 67 -22.71 8.10 10.65
CA ASN A 67 -23.35 8.72 9.51
C ASN A 67 -24.59 7.91 9.11
N VAL A 68 -25.78 8.52 9.24
CA VAL A 68 -27.08 7.88 8.99
C VAL A 68 -27.22 7.39 7.55
N ILE A 69 -26.79 8.18 6.56
CA ILE A 69 -26.87 7.79 5.14
C ILE A 69 -26.00 6.56 4.89
N LEU A 70 -24.78 6.57 5.41
CA LEU A 70 -23.85 5.44 5.28
C LEU A 70 -24.37 4.19 6.00
N GLN A 71 -25.02 4.36 7.16
CA GLN A 71 -25.60 3.25 7.90
C GLN A 71 -26.77 2.59 7.14
N GLU A 72 -27.64 3.38 6.52
CA GLU A 72 -28.73 2.88 5.67
C GLU A 72 -28.19 2.13 4.45
N GLU A 73 -27.21 2.70 3.74
CA GLU A 73 -26.59 2.07 2.58
C GLU A 73 -25.86 0.76 2.93
N LEU A 74 -25.13 0.73 4.05
CA LEU A 74 -24.49 -0.50 4.53
C LEU A 74 -25.51 -1.58 4.90
N LEU A 75 -26.64 -1.19 5.51
CA LEU A 75 -27.72 -2.12 5.83
C LEU A 75 -28.33 -2.72 4.56
N GLU A 76 -28.63 -1.90 3.56
CA GLU A 76 -29.16 -2.37 2.28
C GLU A 76 -28.17 -3.32 1.58
N LEU A 77 -26.90 -2.92 1.52
CA LEU A 77 -25.81 -3.71 0.95
C LEU A 77 -25.67 -5.06 1.68
N SER A 78 -25.82 -5.09 3.01
CA SER A 78 -25.73 -6.30 3.83
C SER A 78 -26.81 -7.35 3.49
N ILE A 79 -27.98 -6.92 3.01
CA ILE A 79 -29.13 -7.76 2.68
C ILE A 79 -29.04 -8.29 1.24
N TYR A 80 -28.30 -7.59 0.38
CA TYR A 80 -28.21 -7.93 -1.04
C TYR A 80 -27.25 -9.11 -1.31
N LYS A 81 -27.83 -10.30 -1.44
CA LYS A 81 -27.08 -11.58 -1.53
C LYS A 81 -26.15 -11.68 -2.74
N GLU A 82 -26.52 -11.09 -3.88
CA GLU A 82 -25.69 -11.15 -5.10
C GLU A 82 -24.38 -10.37 -4.92
N LEU A 83 -24.41 -9.26 -4.17
CA LEU A 83 -23.23 -8.47 -3.82
C LEU A 83 -22.28 -9.25 -2.92
N LYS A 84 -22.79 -10.08 -1.99
CA LYS A 84 -21.95 -11.03 -1.22
C LYS A 84 -21.22 -12.02 -2.12
N VAL A 85 -21.88 -12.49 -3.19
CA VAL A 85 -21.26 -13.40 -4.16
C VAL A 85 -20.20 -12.66 -4.98
N ALA A 86 -20.47 -11.42 -5.40
CA ALA A 86 -19.51 -10.58 -6.10
C ALA A 86 -18.27 -10.27 -5.24
N PHE A 87 -18.47 -9.95 -3.96
CA PHE A 87 -17.38 -9.73 -2.99
C PHE A 87 -16.47 -10.95 -2.84
N LYS A 88 -17.06 -12.16 -2.72
CA LYS A 88 -16.30 -13.42 -2.66
C LYS A 88 -15.47 -13.70 -3.92
N ARG A 89 -15.80 -13.10 -5.07
CA ARG A 89 -15.04 -13.23 -6.32
C ARG A 89 -13.82 -12.30 -6.39
N GLY A 90 -13.68 -11.36 -5.47
CA GLY A 90 -12.49 -10.53 -5.34
C GLY A 90 -12.79 -9.12 -4.84
N TYR A 91 -12.01 -8.69 -3.83
CA TYR A 91 -12.14 -7.39 -3.18
C TYR A 91 -12.10 -6.21 -4.17
N PRO A 92 -11.08 -6.04 -5.05
CA PRO A 92 -11.04 -4.88 -5.96
C PRO A 92 -12.20 -4.88 -6.98
N LYS A 93 -12.61 -6.06 -7.43
CA LYS A 93 -13.65 -6.20 -8.45
C LYS A 93 -15.03 -5.79 -7.90
N PHE A 94 -15.26 -6.01 -6.61
CA PHE A 94 -16.48 -5.59 -5.93
C PHE A 94 -16.58 -4.07 -5.86
N TYR A 95 -15.57 -3.38 -5.32
CA TYR A 95 -15.67 -1.92 -5.15
C TYR A 95 -15.62 -1.15 -6.46
N LEU A 96 -14.92 -1.67 -7.49
CA LEU A 96 -14.76 -1.00 -8.78
C LEU A 96 -15.89 -1.25 -9.78
N GLN A 97 -16.94 -1.97 -9.41
CA GLN A 97 -18.10 -2.16 -10.29
C GLN A 97 -18.95 -0.88 -10.35
N ALA A 98 -19.52 -0.56 -11.51
CA ALA A 98 -20.27 0.67 -11.76
C ALA A 98 -21.50 0.84 -10.83
N GLU A 99 -22.07 -0.26 -10.34
CA GLU A 99 -23.24 -0.22 -9.48
C GLU A 99 -22.96 0.34 -8.08
N ILE A 100 -21.74 0.25 -7.56
CA ILE A 100 -21.41 0.75 -6.21
C ILE A 100 -21.53 2.28 -6.12
N PRO A 101 -20.87 3.09 -6.98
CA PRO A 101 -21.00 4.55 -6.93
C PRO A 101 -22.41 5.04 -7.28
N GLU A 102 -23.18 4.30 -8.07
CA GLU A 102 -24.54 4.69 -8.46
C GLU A 102 -25.58 4.39 -7.38
N LYS A 103 -25.52 3.21 -6.74
CA LYS A 103 -26.52 2.78 -5.74
C LYS A 103 -26.15 3.16 -4.31
N TYR A 104 -24.86 3.24 -4.00
CA TYR A 104 -24.36 3.50 -2.65
C TYR A 104 -23.36 4.67 -2.67
N PRO A 105 -23.81 5.88 -3.05
CA PRO A 105 -22.93 7.04 -3.19
C PRO A 105 -22.27 7.46 -1.87
N GLY A 106 -22.96 7.33 -0.73
CA GLY A 106 -22.39 7.62 0.58
C GLY A 106 -21.24 6.67 0.92
N PHE A 107 -21.44 5.37 0.77
CA PHE A 107 -20.45 4.31 0.94
C PHE A 107 -19.27 4.49 -0.01
N TRP A 108 -19.54 4.75 -1.29
CA TRP A 108 -18.51 5.00 -2.28
C TRP A 108 -17.64 6.20 -1.92
N GLU A 109 -18.24 7.26 -1.36
CA GLU A 109 -17.51 8.47 -0.97
C GLU A 109 -16.36 8.19 0.02
N PHE A 110 -16.56 7.22 0.90
CA PHE A 110 -15.52 6.78 1.82
C PHE A 110 -14.59 5.78 1.17
N VAL A 111 -15.11 4.74 0.52
CA VAL A 111 -14.31 3.69 -0.13
C VAL A 111 -13.28 4.28 -1.09
N GLN A 112 -13.67 5.26 -1.91
CA GLN A 112 -12.75 5.89 -2.86
C GLN A 112 -11.54 6.53 -2.18
N LYS A 113 -11.69 7.08 -0.97
CA LYS A 113 -10.58 7.69 -0.21
C LYS A 113 -9.53 6.64 0.14
N PHE A 114 -9.96 5.43 0.51
CA PHE A 114 -9.06 4.32 0.83
C PHE A 114 -8.48 3.64 -0.42
N LEU A 115 -9.24 3.57 -1.52
CA LEU A 115 -8.74 3.04 -2.80
C LEU A 115 -7.72 3.98 -3.47
N ILE A 116 -7.93 5.30 -3.40
CA ILE A 116 -7.04 6.31 -3.99
C ILE A 116 -5.83 6.59 -3.10
N ALA A 117 -5.97 6.49 -1.78
CA ALA A 117 -4.83 6.56 -0.85
C ALA A 117 -3.89 5.35 -0.98
N PHE A 118 -4.37 4.24 -1.56
CA PHE A 118 -3.50 3.12 -1.93
C PHE A 118 -2.70 3.43 -3.20
N PRO A 119 -1.40 3.13 -3.23
CA PRO A 119 -0.39 4.08 -3.67
C PRO A 119 -0.09 4.03 -5.18
N PHE A 120 -1.08 3.98 -6.07
CA PHE A 120 -0.77 4.00 -7.51
C PHE A 120 -0.25 5.36 -8.01
N SER A 121 -0.78 6.47 -7.49
CA SER A 121 -0.30 7.82 -7.84
C SER A 121 1.02 8.17 -7.14
N TYR A 122 1.15 7.82 -5.86
CA TYR A 122 2.34 8.13 -5.05
C TYR A 122 3.55 7.24 -5.37
N LEU A 123 3.35 5.94 -5.64
CA LEU A 123 4.43 5.07 -6.15
C LEU A 123 4.96 5.59 -7.49
N GLY A 124 4.13 6.25 -8.31
CA GLY A 124 4.54 6.88 -9.55
C GLY A 124 5.44 8.10 -9.34
N GLU A 125 5.04 9.09 -8.55
CA GLU A 125 5.85 10.31 -8.42
C GLU A 125 7.14 10.10 -7.60
N LYS A 126 7.08 9.36 -6.49
CA LYS A 126 8.22 9.26 -5.57
C LYS A 126 9.26 8.20 -5.94
N ASN A 127 8.88 7.04 -6.52
CA ASN A 127 9.88 6.08 -6.98
C ASN A 127 10.74 6.67 -8.09
N PHE A 128 10.13 7.44 -9.00
CA PHE A 128 10.88 8.16 -10.02
C PHE A 128 11.76 9.24 -9.40
N SER A 129 11.28 10.04 -8.44
CA SER A 129 12.12 11.06 -7.77
C SER A 129 13.31 10.47 -6.99
N ALA A 130 13.11 9.36 -6.25
CA ALA A 130 14.18 8.70 -5.50
C ALA A 130 15.23 8.06 -6.42
N VAL A 131 14.79 7.40 -7.50
CA VAL A 131 15.69 6.84 -8.52
C VAL A 131 16.47 7.95 -9.22
N ILE A 132 15.83 9.06 -9.58
CA ILE A 132 16.49 10.21 -10.20
C ILE A 132 17.52 10.83 -9.26
N ASN A 133 17.20 11.01 -7.97
CA ASN A 133 18.16 11.54 -6.98
C ASN A 133 19.37 10.62 -6.75
N LEU A 134 19.18 9.30 -6.80
CA LEU A 134 20.27 8.31 -6.75
C LEU A 134 21.15 8.35 -8.00
N LEU A 135 20.54 8.57 -9.17
CA LEU A 135 21.25 8.66 -10.44
C LEU A 135 22.02 10.00 -10.57
N THR A 136 21.46 11.11 -10.09
CA THR A 136 22.11 12.43 -10.17
C THR A 136 23.25 12.59 -9.16
N LYS A 137 23.18 11.96 -7.98
CA LYS A 137 24.30 11.91 -7.02
C LYS A 137 25.51 11.14 -7.55
N LYS A 138 25.35 10.29 -8.57
CA LYS A 138 26.43 9.50 -9.17
C LYS A 138 27.23 10.26 -10.25
N GLY A 139 26.80 11.47 -10.63
CA GLY A 139 27.46 12.30 -11.65
C GLY A 139 28.40 13.39 -11.12
N ALA A 140 28.56 13.50 -9.79
CA ALA A 140 29.46 14.46 -9.17
C ALA A 140 30.62 13.73 -8.48
N ASN A 141 31.50 13.14 -9.28
CA ASN A 141 32.86 12.73 -8.92
C ASN A 141 33.73 12.79 -10.17
#